data_AF-A0A1I1CAJ7-F1
#
_entry.id   AF-A0A1I1CAJ7-F1
#
_cell.length_a   1.000
_cell.length_b   1.000
_cell.length_c   1.000
_cell.angle_alpha   90.00
_cell.angle_beta   90.00
_cell.angle_gamma   90.00
#
_symmetry.space_group_name_H-M   'P 1'
#
loop_
_entity.id
_entity.type
_entity.pdbx_description
1 polymer ?
#
loop_
_entity_poly.entity_id
_entity_poly.type
_entity_poly.pdbx_seq_one_letter_code
_entity_poly.pdbx_strand_id
1 'polypeptide(L)' 'MNFSTHVAHEALEPKDLALLRAVLAEICHEQRIDLNTRTAQAVAHDLINLWLSGFRTADELKAMLAAMPLAS' A
#
# COMPACT_ATOMS: atom_id res chain seq x y z
N MET A 1 27.97 23.39 0.40
CA MET A 1 26.68 22.85 -0.09
C MET A 1 26.51 21.47 0.54
N ASN A 2 25.60 21.32 1.49
CA ASN A 2 25.39 20.05 2.18
C ASN A 2 24.12 19.41 1.60
N PHE A 3 24.29 18.39 0.73
CA PHE A 3 23.18 17.59 0.22
C PHE A 3 22.85 16.54 1.27
N SER A 4 22.02 16.91 2.24
CA SER A 4 21.38 15.94 3.13
C SER A 4 19.93 15.79 2.69
N THR A 5 19.71 15.21 1.51
CA THR A 5 18.43 14.56 1.17
C THR A 5 18.34 13.25 1.97
N HIS A 6 18.29 13.36 3.30
CA HIS A 6 17.71 12.30 4.11
C HIS A 6 16.21 12.41 3.86
N VAL A 7 15.71 11.64 2.90
CA VAL A 7 14.28 11.30 2.87
C VAL A 7 14.02 10.66 4.22
N ALA A 8 13.45 11.42 5.16
CA ALA A 8 12.95 10.85 6.38
C ALA A 8 11.85 9.88 5.92
N HIS A 9 12.16 8.59 5.92
CA HIS A 9 11.14 7.57 5.74
C HIS A 9 10.19 7.75 6.91
N GLU A 10 9.06 8.42 6.66
CA GLU A 10 7.98 8.56 7.63
C GLU A 10 7.65 7.15 8.11
N ALA A 11 7.80 6.90 9.41
CA ALA A 11 7.46 5.60 9.95
C ALA A 11 5.94 5.41 9.83
N LEU A 12 5.50 4.21 9.45
CA LEU A 12 4.07 3.87 9.47
C LEU A 12 3.54 4.02 10.90
N GLU A 13 2.67 5.00 11.12
CA GLU A 13 1.98 5.16 12.39
C GLU A 13 0.82 4.16 12.47
N PRO A 14 0.28 3.87 13.68
CA PRO A 14 -0.85 2.96 13.82
C PRO A 14 -2.08 3.34 12.98
N LYS A 15 -2.31 4.63 12.76
CA LYS A 15 -3.39 5.15 11.90
C LYS A 15 -3.18 4.79 10.43
N ASP A 16 -1.92 4.82 9.96
CA ASP A 16 -1.57 4.50 8.58
C ASP A 16 -1.72 3.00 8.35
N LEU A 17 -1.26 2.20 9.31
CA LEU A 17 -1.46 0.75 9.28
C LEU A 17 -2.95 0.38 9.29
N ALA A 18 -3.79 1.11 10.02
CA ALA A 18 -5.24 0.91 10.02
C ALA A 18 -5.85 1.22 8.65
N LEU A 19 -5.43 2.30 8.00
CA LEU A 19 -5.83 2.66 6.64
C LEU A 19 -5.41 1.56 5.64
N LEU A 20 -4.14 1.17 5.63
CA LEU A 20 -3.62 0.15 4.71
C LEU A 20 -4.32 -1.20 4.89
N ARG A 21 -4.63 -1.59 6.13
CA ARG A 21 -5.43 -2.80 6.40
C ARG A 21 -6.85 -2.70 5.88
N ALA A 22 -7.50 -1.55 6.01
CA ALA A 22 -8.86 -1.35 5.50
C ALA A 22 -8.88 -1.46 3.97
N VAL A 23 -7.93 -0.79 3.31
CA VAL A 23 -7.78 -0.83 1.85
C VAL A 23 -7.49 -2.26 1.37
N LEU A 24 -6.58 -2.99 2.04
CA LEU A 24 -6.30 -4.39 1.73
C LEU A 24 -7.57 -5.25 1.83
N ALA A 25 -8.35 -5.08 2.90
CA ALA A 25 -9.57 -5.85 3.11
C ALA A 25 -10.62 -5.57 2.02
N GLU A 26 -10.80 -4.31 1.64
CA GLU A 26 -11.68 -3.91 0.54
C GLU A 26 -11.26 -4.57 -0.78
N ILE A 27 -9.99 -4.46 -1.16
CA ILE A 27 -9.46 -5.03 -2.40
C ILE A 27 -9.59 -6.55 -2.40
N CYS A 28 -9.20 -7.22 -1.31
CA CYS A 28 -9.31 -8.66 -1.19
C CYS A 28 -10.78 -9.12 -1.31
N HIS A 29 -11.71 -8.38 -0.71
CA HIS A 29 -13.13 -8.65 -0.84
C HIS A 29 -13.63 -8.47 -2.29
N GLU A 30 -13.30 -7.34 -2.94
CA GLU A 30 -13.70 -7.03 -4.32
C GLU A 30 -13.15 -8.05 -5.34
N GLN A 31 -11.90 -8.45 -5.17
CA GLN A 31 -11.21 -9.39 -6.07
C GLN A 31 -11.39 -10.87 -5.66
N ARG A 32 -12.15 -11.14 -4.60
CA ARG A 32 -12.34 -12.49 -4.01
C ARG A 32 -11.01 -13.20 -3.68
N ILE A 33 -10.03 -12.43 -3.21
CA ILE A 33 -8.74 -12.93 -2.74
C ILE A 33 -8.87 -13.26 -1.25
N ASP A 34 -8.48 -14.47 -0.86
CA ASP A 34 -8.37 -14.81 0.57
C ASP A 34 -7.16 -14.11 1.20
N LEU A 35 -7.36 -13.51 2.38
CA LEU A 35 -6.36 -12.71 3.08
C LEU A 35 -5.10 -13.49 3.49
N ASN A 36 -5.17 -14.83 3.55
CA ASN A 36 -4.05 -15.70 3.93
C ASN A 36 -3.24 -16.18 2.72
N THR A 37 -3.53 -15.66 1.53
CA THR A 37 -2.85 -16.06 0.30
C THR A 37 -1.59 -15.23 0.05
N ARG A 38 -0.67 -15.80 -0.75
CA ARG A 38 0.49 -15.05 -1.27
C ARG A 38 0.07 -13.83 -2.08
N THR A 39 -1.08 -13.89 -2.75
CA THR A 39 -1.65 -12.76 -3.48
C THR A 39 -2.02 -11.62 -2.54
N ALA A 40 -2.70 -11.88 -1.44
CA ALA A 40 -2.99 -10.86 -0.44
C ALA A 40 -1.72 -10.25 0.18
N GLN A 41 -0.69 -11.07 0.41
CA GLN A 41 0.60 -10.59 0.89
C GLN A 41 1.30 -9.67 -0.12
N ALA A 42 1.24 -10.00 -1.42
CA ALA A 42 1.78 -9.15 -2.48
C ALA A 42 1.06 -7.80 -2.54
N VAL A 43 -0.28 -7.79 -2.50
CA VAL A 43 -1.07 -6.56 -2.45
C VAL A 43 -0.72 -5.71 -1.22
N ALA A 44 -0.57 -6.35 -0.04
CA ALA A 44 -0.17 -5.65 1.18
C ALA A 44 1.21 -5.00 1.06
N HIS A 45 2.16 -5.69 0.43
CA HIS A 45 3.49 -5.16 0.16
C HIS A 45 3.45 -3.95 -0.80
N ASP A 46 2.66 -4.04 -1.86
CA ASP A 46 2.50 -2.95 -2.82
C ASP A 46 1.80 -1.73 -2.18
N LEU A 47 0.81 -1.94 -1.31
CA LEU A 47 0.18 -0.88 -0.51
C LEU A 47 1.19 -0.13 0.36
N ILE A 48 2.09 -0.85 1.02
CA ILE A 48 3.15 -0.25 1.83
C ILE A 48 4.10 0.55 0.95
N ASN A 49 4.51 0.02 -0.20
CA ASN A 49 5.40 0.72 -1.12
C ASN A 49 4.77 2.01 -1.67
N LEU A 50 3.48 1.97 -2.01
CA LEU A 50 2.74 3.15 -2.44
C LEU A 50 2.65 4.19 -1.32
N TRP A 51 2.37 3.77 -0.09
CA TRP A 51 2.38 4.68 1.04
C TRP A 51 3.77 5.30 1.26
N LEU A 52 4.84 4.50 1.23
CA LEU A 52 6.21 5.02 1.33
C LEU A 52 6.57 5.96 0.17
N SER A 53 5.92 5.83 -0.99
CA SER A 53 6.09 6.71 -2.14
C SER A 53 5.33 8.04 -2.05
N GLY A 54 4.43 8.19 -1.08
CA GLY A 54 3.72 9.45 -0.82
C GLY A 54 2.20 9.40 -0.97
N PHE A 55 1.61 8.27 -1.37
CA PHE A 55 0.14 8.15 -1.43
C PHE A 55 -0.43 8.05 -0.01
N ARG A 56 -1.52 8.77 0.28
CA ARG A 56 -2.03 8.93 1.67
C ARG A 56 -3.50 8.62 1.82
N THR A 57 -4.24 8.43 0.73
CA THR A 57 -5.68 8.16 0.76
C THR A 57 -6.00 6.76 0.22
N ALA A 58 -7.12 6.20 0.67
CA ALA A 58 -7.62 4.93 0.17
C ALA A 58 -7.89 4.94 -1.34
N ASP A 59 -8.39 6.06 -1.87
CA ASP A 59 -8.71 6.22 -3.29
C ASP A 59 -7.45 6.22 -4.15
N GLU A 60 -6.43 7.00 -3.77
CA GLU A 60 -5.13 7.02 -4.44
C GLU A 60 -4.47 5.64 -4.44
N LEU A 61 -4.47 4.96 -3.29
CA LEU A 61 -3.88 3.62 -3.16
C LEU A 61 -4.57 2.61 -4.07
N LYS A 62 -5.91 2.60 -4.11
CA LYS A 62 -6.69 1.72 -4.98
C LYS A 62 -6.49 2.04 -6.46
N ALA A 63 -6.48 3.33 -6.83
CA ALA A 63 -6.25 3.77 -8.20
C ALA A 63 -4.87 3.37 -8.71
N MET A 64 -3.83 3.53 -7.88
CA MET A 64 -2.46 3.15 -8.24
C MET A 64 -2.29 1.63 -8.34
N LEU A 65 -2.89 0.86 -7.43
CA LEU A 65 -2.88 -0.60 -7.53
C LEU A 65 -3.59 -1.12 -8.77
N ALA A 66 -4.73 -0.53 -9.15
CA ALA A 66 -5.44 -0.90 -10.37
C ALA A 66 -4.64 -0.59 -11.64
N ALA A 67 -3.77 0.42 -11.60
CA ALA A 67 -2.88 0.79 -12.69
C ALA A 67 -1.55 0.00 -12.69
N MET A 68 -1.24 -0.74 -11.63
CA MET A 68 -0.07 -1.60 -11.58
C MET A 68 -0.33 -2.90 -12.34
N PRO A 69 0.61 -3.37 -13.19
CA PRO A 69 0.56 -4.72 -13.68
C PRO A 69 0.82 -5.64 -12.48
N LEU A 70 -0.25 -6.22 -11.92
CA LEU A 70 -0.14 -7.26 -10.90
C LEU A 70 0.84 -8.30 -11.43
N ALA A 71 2.01 -8.42 -10.79
CA ALA A 71 3.04 -9.35 -11.20
C ALA A 71 2.39 -10.74 -11.29
N SER A 72 2.29 -11.23 -12.53
CA SER A 72 1.73 -12.53 -12.88
C SER A 72 2.60 -13.67 -12.37
#